data_AF-A0A9E9LZV0-F1
#
_entry.id   AF-A0A9E9LZV0-F1
#
_cell.length_a   1.000
_cell.length_b   1.000
_cell.length_c   1.000
_cell.angle_alpha   90.00
_cell.angle_beta   90.00
_cell.angle_gamma   90.00
#
_symmetry.space_group_name_H-M   'P 1'
#
loop_
_entity.id
_entity.type
_entity.pdbx_description
1 polymer ?
#
loop_
_entity_poly.entity_id
_entity_poly.type
_entity_poly.pdbx_seq_one_letter_code
_entity_poly.pdbx_strand_id
1 'polypeptide(L)'
;MTRKKPTFVRSFLMTACLAVSLAGLSSPAFSADEDENVSLSYDHAQRASELAMQAMSVIDAQYRYGGNTPKTGIDCSGLVRYVYKKAWGAELPRTAAAISEVGERIETAQLQPGDLVFYNTQRRQFSHVGIYLGDNKFVHAPSKGGKVRVENMDGKYWQIRFNGARRITDPQKERMETERMIQAFRDDAKPKTLARSR
;
A
#
# COMPACT_ATOMS: atom_id res chain seq x y z
N MET A 1 33.05 -23.96 -57.23
CA MET A 1 33.42 -24.72 -56.02
C MET A 1 32.12 -25.22 -55.37
N THR A 2 31.50 -26.36 -55.72
CA THR A 2 31.82 -27.76 -55.31
C THR A 2 32.14 -27.86 -53.81
N ARG A 3 31.42 -28.56 -52.90
CA ARG A 3 30.79 -29.89 -52.95
C ARG A 3 29.91 -30.10 -51.68
N LYS A 4 28.77 -30.79 -51.89
CA LYS A 4 28.18 -31.92 -51.12
C LYS A 4 27.97 -31.86 -49.58
N LYS A 5 26.70 -32.07 -49.18
CA LYS A 5 26.26 -32.70 -47.92
C LYS A 5 26.84 -34.14 -47.81
N PRO A 6 26.94 -34.76 -46.61
CA PRO A 6 25.84 -35.65 -46.22
C PRO A 6 25.55 -35.76 -44.70
N THR A 7 24.29 -36.07 -44.42
CA THR A 7 23.79 -36.70 -43.20
C THR A 7 24.40 -38.10 -43.04
N PHE A 8 24.84 -38.45 -41.83
CA PHE A 8 25.12 -39.84 -41.47
C PHE A 8 24.38 -40.19 -40.18
N VAL A 9 23.39 -41.05 -40.35
CA VAL A 9 22.67 -41.78 -39.30
C VAL A 9 23.63 -42.83 -38.74
N ARG A 10 23.72 -42.92 -37.41
CA ARG A 10 24.21 -44.13 -36.74
C ARG A 10 23.33 -44.42 -35.53
N SER A 11 22.35 -45.29 -35.76
CA SER A 11 21.75 -46.12 -34.73
C SER A 11 22.67 -47.32 -34.49
N PHE A 12 23.03 -47.56 -33.24
CA PHE A 12 23.47 -48.88 -32.79
C PHE A 12 22.96 -49.14 -31.36
N LEU A 13 22.63 -50.40 -31.15
CA LEU A 13 21.78 -50.99 -30.13
C LEU A 13 22.28 -50.89 -28.67
N MET A 14 21.30 -50.84 -27.77
CA MET A 14 21.17 -51.54 -26.48
C MET A 14 22.45 -51.98 -25.74
N THR A 15 22.63 -51.38 -24.55
CA THR A 15 22.97 -52.14 -23.34
C THR A 15 22.15 -51.60 -22.17
N ALA A 16 21.31 -52.46 -21.61
CA ALA A 16 20.64 -52.26 -20.34
C ALA A 16 21.66 -52.30 -19.20
N CYS A 17 21.67 -51.28 -18.35
CA CYS A 17 22.22 -51.38 -17.00
C CYS A 17 21.18 -50.84 -16.03
N LEU A 18 20.52 -51.80 -15.39
CA LEU A 18 19.67 -51.62 -14.23
C LEU A 18 20.57 -51.18 -13.06
N ALA A 19 20.44 -49.94 -12.60
CA ALA A 19 20.93 -49.52 -11.30
C ALA A 19 19.88 -48.62 -10.68
N VAL A 20 18.99 -49.24 -9.90
CA VAL A 20 18.13 -48.56 -8.95
C VAL A 20 19.05 -48.01 -7.86
N SER A 21 19.36 -46.73 -7.93
CA SER A 21 19.95 -45.99 -6.83
C SER A 21 18.86 -45.11 -6.23
N LEU A 22 18.27 -45.57 -5.13
CA LEU A 22 17.48 -44.76 -4.21
C LEU A 22 18.43 -43.73 -3.57
N ALA A 23 18.71 -42.64 -4.26
CA ALA A 23 19.20 -41.41 -3.64
C ALA A 23 17.96 -40.57 -3.32
N GLY A 24 17.76 -40.33 -2.02
CA GLY A 24 16.53 -39.78 -1.45
C GLY A 24 16.03 -38.53 -2.16
N LEU A 25 14.71 -38.44 -2.28
CA LEU A 25 14.03 -37.18 -2.52
C LEU A 25 14.40 -36.24 -1.35
N SER A 26 15.40 -35.39 -1.56
CA SER A 26 15.44 -34.13 -0.82
C SER A 26 14.26 -33.32 -1.34
N SER A 27 13.11 -33.47 -0.69
CA SER A 27 12.02 -32.51 -0.84
C SER A 27 12.65 -31.11 -0.71
N PRO A 28 12.42 -30.18 -1.65
CA PRO A 28 12.67 -28.79 -1.30
C PRO A 28 11.81 -28.53 -0.07
N ALA A 29 12.44 -28.06 1.01
CA ALA A 29 11.68 -27.51 2.12
C ALA A 29 10.76 -26.45 1.49
N PHE A 30 9.46 -26.68 1.54
CA PHE A 30 8.45 -25.73 1.11
C PHE A 30 8.58 -24.54 2.08
N SER A 31 9.35 -23.55 1.66
CA SER A 31 9.63 -22.35 2.44
C SER A 31 8.33 -21.58 2.62
N ALA A 32 7.79 -21.60 3.83
CA ALA A 32 6.59 -20.88 4.24
C ALA A 32 6.72 -19.34 4.08
N ASP A 33 7.90 -18.84 3.74
CA ASP A 33 8.19 -17.42 3.54
C ASP A 33 7.62 -16.85 2.22
N GLU A 34 7.34 -17.68 1.21
CA GLU A 34 6.79 -17.20 -0.07
C GLU A 34 5.28 -16.93 -0.01
N ASP A 35 4.51 -17.71 0.78
CA ASP A 35 3.06 -17.56 0.87
C ASP A 35 2.63 -16.28 1.66
N GLU A 36 3.37 -15.88 2.70
CA GLU A 36 3.05 -14.67 3.47
C GLU A 36 3.28 -13.38 2.67
N ASN A 37 4.37 -13.30 1.89
CA ASN A 37 4.70 -12.12 1.10
C ASN A 37 3.69 -11.90 -0.04
N VAL A 38 3.24 -13.00 -0.67
CA VAL A 38 2.20 -12.95 -1.71
C VAL A 38 0.88 -12.45 -1.13
N SER A 39 0.46 -12.93 0.04
CA SER A 39 -0.76 -12.48 0.70
C SER A 39 -0.72 -10.99 1.11
N LEU A 40 0.41 -10.53 1.66
CA LEU A 40 0.62 -9.12 2.02
C LEU A 40 0.56 -8.19 0.79
N SER A 41 1.15 -8.62 -0.33
CA SER A 41 1.15 -7.85 -1.57
C SER A 41 -0.26 -7.72 -2.18
N TYR A 42 -1.07 -8.78 -2.11
CA TYR A 42 -2.44 -8.80 -2.62
C TYR A 42 -3.37 -7.90 -1.77
N ASP A 43 -3.26 -8.00 -0.45
CA ASP A 43 -4.01 -7.16 0.49
C ASP A 43 -3.66 -5.68 0.31
N HIS A 44 -2.37 -5.36 0.11
CA HIS A 44 -1.94 -4.00 -0.23
C HIS A 44 -2.56 -3.52 -1.54
N ALA A 45 -2.47 -4.32 -2.62
CA ALA A 45 -3.01 -3.95 -3.92
C ALA A 45 -4.53 -3.71 -3.88
N GLN A 46 -5.26 -4.55 -3.13
CA GLN A 46 -6.71 -4.39 -2.94
C GLN A 46 -7.03 -3.10 -2.18
N ARG A 47 -6.32 -2.82 -1.09
CA ARG A 47 -6.45 -1.59 -0.30
C ARG A 47 -6.14 -0.34 -1.11
N ALA A 48 -5.06 -0.38 -1.87
CA ALA A 48 -4.65 0.68 -2.79
C ALA A 48 -5.73 0.97 -3.84
N SER A 49 -6.30 -0.09 -4.45
CA SER A 49 -7.40 0.02 -5.40
C SER A 49 -8.64 0.66 -4.78
N GLU A 50 -8.98 0.31 -3.53
CA GLU A 50 -10.10 0.91 -2.82
C GLU A 50 -9.91 2.40 -2.57
N LEU A 51 -8.72 2.82 -2.12
CA LEU A 51 -8.39 4.24 -1.97
C LEU A 51 -8.51 4.99 -3.30
N ALA A 52 -7.99 4.41 -4.38
CA ALA A 52 -8.08 5.00 -5.71
C ALA A 52 -9.55 5.17 -6.14
N MET A 53 -10.39 4.13 -5.99
CA MET A 53 -11.82 4.21 -6.31
C MET A 53 -12.54 5.29 -5.49
N GLN A 54 -12.30 5.33 -4.18
CA GLN A 54 -12.89 6.35 -3.31
C GLN A 54 -12.43 7.76 -3.69
N ALA A 55 -11.16 7.94 -4.03
CA ALA A 55 -10.63 9.23 -4.44
C ALA A 55 -11.17 9.68 -5.81
N MET A 56 -11.41 8.74 -6.72
CA MET A 56 -12.06 9.01 -8.00
C MET A 56 -13.54 9.40 -7.84
N SER A 57 -14.24 8.84 -6.85
CA SER A 57 -15.66 9.16 -6.58
C SER A 57 -15.92 10.61 -6.18
N VAL A 58 -14.87 11.34 -5.79
CA VAL A 58 -14.95 12.72 -5.31
C VAL A 58 -14.28 13.73 -6.24
N ILE A 59 -13.91 13.32 -7.46
CA ILE A 59 -13.50 14.22 -8.53
C ILE A 59 -14.59 15.27 -8.74
N ASP A 60 -14.18 16.48 -9.13
CA ASP A 60 -15.03 17.64 -9.32
C ASP A 60 -15.67 18.23 -8.04
N ALA A 61 -15.46 17.63 -6.87
CA ALA A 61 -15.82 18.27 -5.60
C ALA A 61 -15.12 19.62 -5.44
N GLN A 62 -15.87 20.65 -5.07
CA GLN A 62 -15.34 22.01 -4.98
C GLN A 62 -14.33 22.14 -3.84
N TYR A 63 -13.24 22.87 -4.09
CA TYR A 63 -12.29 23.16 -3.03
C TYR A 63 -12.92 24.10 -1.99
N ARG A 64 -12.74 23.77 -0.71
CA ARG A 64 -13.02 24.69 0.39
C ARG A 64 -11.97 24.52 1.48
N TYR A 65 -11.27 25.61 1.81
CA TYR A 65 -10.32 25.61 2.93
C TYR A 65 -11.02 25.22 4.24
N GLY A 66 -10.44 24.27 4.98
CA GLY A 66 -11.06 23.72 6.18
C GLY A 66 -12.17 22.69 5.88
N GLY A 67 -12.56 22.51 4.62
CA GLY A 67 -13.62 21.59 4.19
C GLY A 67 -13.25 20.12 4.35
N ASN A 68 -14.24 19.28 4.67
CA ASN A 68 -14.04 17.85 4.96
C ASN A 68 -14.98 16.93 4.18
N THR A 69 -15.86 17.46 3.31
CA THR A 69 -16.81 16.62 2.57
C THR A 69 -16.97 17.10 1.13
N PRO A 70 -17.20 16.20 0.16
CA PRO A 70 -17.43 16.60 -1.23
C PRO A 70 -18.63 17.55 -1.40
N LYS A 71 -19.70 17.33 -0.61
CA LYS A 71 -20.96 18.09 -0.70
C LYS A 71 -20.82 19.56 -0.28
N THR A 72 -20.05 19.84 0.77
CA THR A 72 -19.89 21.20 1.32
C THR A 72 -18.56 21.86 0.95
N GLY A 73 -17.78 21.17 0.13
CA GLY A 73 -16.43 21.52 -0.27
C GLY A 73 -15.36 20.88 0.62
N ILE A 74 -14.19 20.65 0.02
CA ILE A 74 -13.13 19.82 0.60
C ILE A 74 -11.74 20.43 0.33
N ASP A 75 -10.83 20.40 1.31
CA ASP A 75 -9.42 20.79 1.06
C ASP A 75 -8.52 19.56 0.89
N CYS A 76 -7.22 19.79 0.64
CA CYS A 76 -6.26 18.73 0.33
C CYS A 76 -6.19 17.66 1.43
N SER A 77 -6.07 18.08 2.68
CA SER A 77 -6.07 17.17 3.84
C SER A 77 -7.46 16.60 4.13
N GLY A 78 -8.53 17.36 3.91
CA GLY A 78 -9.91 16.90 4.04
C GLY A 78 -10.24 15.78 3.06
N LEU A 79 -9.70 15.87 1.83
CA LEU A 79 -9.81 14.82 0.81
C LEU A 79 -9.16 13.52 1.29
N VAL A 80 -7.92 13.59 1.76
CA VAL A 80 -7.20 12.43 2.30
C VAL A 80 -7.99 11.79 3.43
N ARG A 81 -8.42 12.58 4.42
CA ARG A 81 -9.22 12.07 5.55
C ARG A 81 -10.53 11.43 5.10
N TYR A 82 -11.23 12.05 4.15
CA TYR A 82 -12.49 11.53 3.63
C TYR A 82 -12.29 10.16 2.97
N VAL A 83 -11.30 10.06 2.08
CA VAL A 83 -11.01 8.82 1.34
C VAL A 83 -10.57 7.71 2.28
N TYR A 84 -9.62 7.97 3.18
CA TYR A 84 -9.12 6.99 4.13
C TYR A 84 -10.19 6.54 5.14
N LYS A 85 -11.06 7.46 5.59
CA LYS A 85 -12.20 7.11 6.45
C LYS A 85 -13.22 6.26 5.70
N LYS A 86 -13.46 6.52 4.42
CA LYS A 86 -14.42 5.77 3.61
C LYS A 86 -13.93 4.38 3.22
N ALA A 87 -12.68 4.27 2.83
CA ALA A 87 -12.08 2.99 2.45
C ALA A 87 -11.84 2.12 3.70
N TRP A 88 -11.15 2.66 4.71
CA TRP A 88 -10.60 1.82 5.79
C TRP A 88 -11.10 2.17 7.19
N GLY A 89 -12.02 3.14 7.32
CA GLY A 89 -12.48 3.62 8.62
C GLY A 89 -11.39 4.34 9.42
N ALA A 90 -10.29 4.74 8.79
CA ALA A 90 -9.14 5.35 9.44
C ALA A 90 -9.38 6.84 9.77
N GLU A 91 -9.02 7.25 10.98
CA GLU A 91 -9.12 8.66 11.40
C GLU A 91 -7.76 9.34 11.35
N LEU A 92 -7.44 9.96 10.22
CA LEU A 92 -6.18 10.69 10.06
C LEU A 92 -6.22 12.10 10.69
N PRO A 93 -5.06 12.65 11.07
CA PRO A 93 -4.94 14.03 11.55
C PRO A 93 -5.51 15.06 10.57
N ARG A 94 -5.87 16.26 11.07
CA ARG A 94 -6.56 17.25 10.24
C ARG A 94 -5.69 17.90 9.17
N THR A 95 -4.42 18.14 9.45
CA THR A 95 -3.57 18.99 8.60
C THR A 95 -2.59 18.15 7.78
N ALA A 96 -2.22 18.61 6.59
CA ALA A 96 -1.24 17.91 5.76
C ALA A 96 0.10 17.70 6.49
N ALA A 97 0.54 18.67 7.30
CA ALA A 97 1.75 18.54 8.11
C ALA A 97 1.63 17.40 9.14
N ALA A 98 0.54 17.34 9.90
CA ALA A 98 0.35 16.27 10.88
C ALA A 98 0.17 14.89 10.20
N ILE A 99 -0.49 14.83 9.04
CA ILE A 99 -0.60 13.58 8.27
C ILE A 99 0.81 13.12 7.81
N SER A 100 1.72 14.04 7.50
CA SER A 100 3.10 13.70 7.11
C SER A 100 3.95 13.07 8.23
N GLU A 101 3.47 13.13 9.47
CA GLU A 101 4.10 12.49 10.63
C GLU A 101 3.57 11.07 10.88
N VAL A 102 2.53 10.66 10.15
CA VAL A 102 1.90 9.34 10.26
C VAL A 102 2.37 8.43 9.13
N GLY A 103 2.60 7.16 9.47
CA GLY A 103 2.97 6.12 8.53
C GLY A 103 4.45 6.11 8.17
N GLU A 104 4.79 5.22 7.25
CA GLU A 104 6.16 4.97 6.81
C GLU A 104 6.59 5.98 5.75
N ARG A 105 7.85 6.43 5.81
CA ARG A 105 8.44 7.28 4.76
C ARG A 105 8.76 6.44 3.53
N ILE A 106 8.26 6.87 2.38
CA ILE A 106 8.46 6.19 1.10
C ILE A 106 9.37 7.01 0.18
N GLU A 107 10.28 6.33 -0.51
CA GLU A 107 11.06 6.91 -1.60
C GLU A 107 10.24 6.98 -2.89
N THR A 108 10.49 7.99 -3.74
CA THR A 108 9.72 8.17 -4.99
C THR A 108 9.72 6.94 -5.89
N ALA A 109 10.82 6.19 -5.94
CA ALA A 109 10.93 4.96 -6.72
C ALA A 109 10.08 3.79 -6.19
N GLN A 110 9.61 3.88 -4.95
CA GLN A 110 8.83 2.86 -4.25
C GLN A 110 7.35 3.23 -4.11
N LEU A 111 6.92 4.34 -4.74
CA LEU A 111 5.53 4.80 -4.69
C LEU A 111 4.59 3.72 -5.23
N GLN A 112 3.54 3.46 -4.47
CA GLN A 112 2.45 2.56 -4.83
C GLN A 112 1.13 3.31 -4.72
N PRO A 113 0.12 2.96 -5.55
CA PRO A 113 -1.20 3.58 -5.47
C PRO A 113 -1.73 3.56 -4.02
N GLY A 114 -2.36 4.66 -3.60
CA GLY A 114 -2.79 4.87 -2.22
C GLY A 114 -1.78 5.60 -1.33
N ASP A 115 -0.49 5.61 -1.67
CA ASP A 115 0.51 6.40 -0.96
C ASP A 115 0.16 7.89 -0.98
N LEU A 116 0.54 8.60 0.08
CA LEU A 116 0.34 10.04 0.20
C LEU A 116 1.57 10.77 -0.32
N VAL A 117 1.37 11.70 -1.24
CA VAL A 117 2.42 12.55 -1.81
C VAL A 117 2.28 13.97 -1.29
N PHE A 118 3.38 14.57 -0.86
CA PHE A 118 3.38 15.87 -0.20
C PHE A 118 4.18 16.91 -0.97
N TYR A 119 3.71 18.16 -0.87
CA TYR A 119 4.29 19.29 -1.58
C TYR A 119 4.41 20.56 -0.72
N ASN A 120 5.37 21.41 -1.09
CA ASN A 120 5.51 22.79 -0.61
C ASN A 120 4.83 23.77 -1.57
N THR A 121 3.53 23.99 -1.41
CA THR A 121 2.73 24.98 -2.15
C THR A 121 2.54 26.30 -1.40
N GLN A 122 2.83 26.35 -0.09
CA GLN A 122 2.60 27.50 0.79
C GLN A 122 3.87 27.95 1.54
N ARG A 123 5.05 27.80 0.91
CA ARG A 123 6.37 28.21 1.46
C ARG A 123 6.72 27.57 2.80
N ARG A 124 6.15 26.40 3.09
CA ARG A 124 6.46 25.58 4.27
C ARG A 124 6.40 24.10 3.90
N GLN A 125 7.14 23.26 4.61
CA GLN A 125 7.13 21.82 4.36
C GLN A 125 5.73 21.23 4.57
N PHE A 126 5.41 20.19 3.78
CA PHE A 126 4.15 19.44 3.85
C PHE A 126 2.89 20.33 3.87
N SER A 127 2.88 21.40 3.07
CA SER A 127 1.76 22.33 3.04
C SER A 127 0.60 21.84 2.16
N HIS A 128 0.84 20.83 1.34
CA HIS A 128 -0.14 20.20 0.46
C HIS A 128 0.04 18.69 0.49
N VAL A 129 -1.05 17.97 0.27
CA VAL A 129 -1.06 16.51 0.18
C VAL A 129 -2.01 16.06 -0.94
N GLY A 130 -1.70 14.94 -1.56
CA GLY A 130 -2.58 14.21 -2.47
C GLY A 130 -2.39 12.71 -2.33
N ILE A 131 -3.25 11.94 -3.00
CA ILE A 131 -3.23 10.48 -3.00
C ILE A 131 -2.65 10.03 -4.34
N TYR A 132 -1.58 9.25 -4.31
CA TYR A 132 -0.95 8.68 -5.49
C TYR A 132 -1.87 7.63 -6.12
N LEU A 133 -1.97 7.64 -7.44
CA LEU A 133 -2.85 6.75 -8.20
C LEU A 133 -2.09 5.74 -9.06
N GLY A 134 -0.75 5.78 -9.06
CA GLY A 134 0.07 5.10 -10.06
C GLY A 134 0.41 6.01 -11.24
N ASP A 135 1.33 5.56 -12.10
CA ASP A 135 1.71 6.23 -13.35
C ASP A 135 2.09 7.72 -13.20
N ASN A 136 2.77 8.06 -12.10
CA ASN A 136 3.10 9.44 -11.73
C ASN A 136 1.89 10.37 -11.64
N LYS A 137 0.69 9.82 -11.39
CA LYS A 137 -0.53 10.58 -11.18
C LYS A 137 -0.90 10.62 -9.72
N PHE A 138 -1.51 11.72 -9.32
CA PHE A 138 -2.09 11.86 -8.00
C PHE A 138 -3.35 12.72 -8.05
N VAL A 139 -4.28 12.43 -7.16
CA VAL A 139 -5.51 13.21 -6.97
C VAL A 139 -5.38 14.11 -5.76
N HIS A 140 -5.87 15.34 -5.91
CA HIS A 140 -5.77 16.35 -4.86
C HIS A 140 -6.90 17.39 -4.96
N ALA A 141 -7.16 18.10 -3.86
CA ALA A 141 -7.96 19.32 -3.87
C ALA A 141 -7.00 20.54 -3.89
N PRO A 142 -6.91 21.30 -4.98
CA PRO A 142 -5.77 22.18 -5.28
C PRO A 142 -5.74 23.48 -4.47
N SER A 143 -6.80 24.29 -4.57
CA SER A 143 -6.88 25.64 -3.99
C SER A 143 -8.27 26.25 -4.22
N LYS A 144 -8.52 27.41 -3.60
CA LYS A 144 -9.76 28.20 -3.79
C LYS A 144 -10.06 28.41 -5.28
N GLY A 145 -11.32 28.22 -5.66
CA GLY A 145 -11.79 28.31 -7.05
C GLY A 145 -11.51 27.07 -7.91
N GLY A 146 -10.73 26.11 -7.39
CA GLY A 146 -10.50 24.82 -8.02
C GLY A 146 -11.43 23.74 -7.52
N LYS A 147 -11.28 22.55 -8.11
CA LYS A 147 -12.01 21.33 -7.81
C LYS A 147 -11.04 20.16 -7.69
N VAL A 148 -11.47 19.10 -7.01
CA VAL A 148 -10.70 17.85 -6.91
C VAL A 148 -10.43 17.31 -8.31
N ARG A 149 -9.17 17.03 -8.60
CA ARG A 149 -8.72 16.57 -9.92
C ARG A 149 -7.44 15.75 -9.83
N VAL A 150 -7.11 15.09 -10.94
CA VAL A 150 -5.85 14.37 -11.12
C VAL A 150 -4.81 15.29 -11.77
N GLU A 151 -3.58 15.22 -11.28
CA GLU A 151 -2.42 15.93 -11.81
C GLU A 151 -1.28 14.94 -12.05
N ASN A 152 -0.33 15.32 -12.91
CA ASN A 152 0.89 14.55 -13.15
C ASN A 152 2.04 15.12 -12.29
N MET A 153 2.69 14.26 -11.50
CA MET A 153 3.86 14.57 -10.68
C MET A 153 5.03 15.08 -11.51
N ASP A 154 5.14 14.63 -12.77
CA ASP A 154 6.19 15.06 -13.70
C ASP A 154 5.98 16.49 -14.23
N GLY A 155 4.83 17.11 -13.94
CA GLY A 155 4.63 18.52 -14.20
C GLY A 155 5.66 19.36 -13.44
N LYS A 156 6.37 20.26 -14.14
CA LYS A 156 7.41 21.14 -13.57
C LYS A 156 7.00 21.80 -12.25
N TYR A 157 5.74 22.22 -12.14
CA TYR A 157 5.19 22.82 -10.91
C TYR A 157 5.27 21.88 -9.70
N TRP A 158 4.92 20.61 -9.90
CA TRP A 158 4.84 19.56 -8.87
C TRP A 158 6.21 18.98 -8.56
N GLN A 159 7.04 18.71 -9.56
CA GLN A 159 8.42 18.22 -9.36
C GLN A 159 9.22 19.13 -8.42
N ILE A 160 9.19 20.46 -8.66
CA ILE A 160 9.94 21.43 -7.85
C ILE A 160 9.42 21.50 -6.39
N ARG A 161 8.16 21.15 -6.16
CA ARG A 161 7.51 21.30 -4.86
C ARG A 161 7.42 20.00 -4.08
N PHE A 162 7.69 18.85 -4.70
CA PHE A 162 7.64 17.56 -4.04
C PHE A 162 8.61 17.53 -2.88
N ASN A 163 8.13 17.19 -1.69
CA ASN A 163 8.97 17.17 -0.49
C ASN A 163 8.74 15.95 0.42
N GLY A 164 8.03 14.93 -0.05
CA GLY A 164 8.01 13.62 0.58
C GLY A 164 6.82 12.76 0.21
N ALA A 165 6.88 11.49 0.60
CA ALA A 165 5.77 10.55 0.52
C ALA A 165 5.60 9.76 1.82
N ARG A 166 4.38 9.31 2.09
CA ARG A 166 4.03 8.44 3.23
C ARG A 166 3.14 7.29 2.79
N ARG A 167 3.39 6.11 3.34
CA ARG A 167 2.49 4.96 3.26
C ARG A 167 1.85 4.72 4.62
N ILE A 168 0.53 4.66 4.61
CA ILE A 168 -0.24 4.32 5.80
C ILE A 168 -0.52 2.82 5.72
N THR A 169 0.25 2.02 6.45
CA THR A 169 0.19 0.55 6.32
C THR A 169 -0.87 -0.10 7.18
N ASP A 170 -1.42 0.53 8.24
CA ASP A 170 -2.37 -0.19 9.10
C ASP A 170 -3.20 0.66 10.09
N PRO A 171 -4.49 0.92 9.81
CA PRO A 171 -5.46 1.44 10.80
C PRO A 171 -6.04 0.34 11.73
N GLN A 172 -5.90 -0.94 11.36
CA GLN A 172 -6.37 -2.10 12.11
C GLN A 172 -5.38 -2.49 13.20
N LYS A 173 -4.07 -2.25 13.03
CA LYS A 173 -3.05 -2.46 14.07
C LYS A 173 -3.39 -1.72 15.33
N GLU A 174 -3.73 -0.44 15.24
CA GLU A 174 -4.09 0.36 16.40
C GLU A 174 -5.36 -0.16 17.07
N ARG A 175 -6.36 -0.58 16.30
CA ARG A 175 -7.61 -1.16 16.82
C ARG A 175 -7.37 -2.52 17.48
N MET A 176 -6.62 -3.41 16.83
CA MET A 176 -6.31 -4.76 17.31
C MET A 176 -5.35 -4.73 18.49
N GLU A 177 -4.38 -3.81 18.52
CA GLU A 177 -3.47 -3.60 19.64
C GLU A 177 -4.24 -3.03 20.84
N THR A 178 -5.18 -2.10 20.60
CA THR A 178 -6.12 -1.61 21.62
C THR A 178 -7.05 -2.73 22.14
N GLU A 179 -7.64 -3.53 21.25
CA GLU A 179 -8.49 -4.66 21.63
C GLU A 179 -7.72 -5.75 22.37
N ARG A 180 -6.47 -6.06 21.96
CA ARG A 180 -5.57 -6.98 22.65
C ARG A 180 -5.18 -6.47 24.04
N MET A 181 -4.89 -5.17 24.18
CA MET A 181 -4.61 -4.56 25.49
C MET A 181 -5.83 -4.58 26.41
N ILE A 182 -7.02 -4.26 25.88
CA ILE A 182 -8.28 -4.31 26.64
C ILE A 182 -8.59 -5.74 27.10
N GLN A 183 -8.35 -6.73 26.22
CA GLN A 183 -8.57 -8.14 26.54
C GLN A 183 -7.58 -8.64 27.59
N ALA A 184 -6.29 -8.30 27.48
CA ALA A 184 -5.28 -8.67 28.48
C ALA A 184 -5.61 -8.11 29.89
N PHE A 185 -6.10 -6.87 29.97
CA PHE A 185 -6.56 -6.28 31.24
C PHE A 185 -7.77 -7.02 31.83
N ARG A 186 -8.73 -7.46 30.99
CA ARG A 186 -9.89 -8.23 31.45
C ARG A 186 -9.50 -9.61 31.98
N ASP A 187 -8.52 -10.25 31.36
CA ASP A 187 -8.10 -11.60 31.75
C ASP A 187 -7.31 -11.60 33.07
N ASP A 188 -6.53 -10.55 33.34
CA ASP A 188 -5.80 -10.40 34.62
C ASP A 188 -6.74 -10.00 35.79
N ALA A 189 -7.84 -9.29 35.49
CA ALA A 189 -8.87 -8.93 36.48
C ALA A 189 -9.79 -10.12 36.86
N LYS A 190 -9.63 -11.29 36.24
CA LYS A 190 -10.47 -12.46 36.51
C LYS A 190 -10.04 -13.09 37.85
N PRO A 191 -10.90 -13.11 38.89
CA PRO A 191 -10.51 -13.63 40.19
C PRO A 191 -10.15 -15.11 40.07
N LYS A 192 -8.93 -15.46 40.49
CA LYS A 192 -8.50 -16.86 40.61
C LYS A 192 -9.44 -17.56 41.59
N THR A 193 -10.35 -18.36 41.07
CA THR A 193 -11.16 -19.26 41.86
C THR A 193 -10.23 -20.28 42.51
N LEU A 194 -9.91 -20.05 43.79
CA LEU A 194 -9.22 -21.04 44.61
C LEU A 194 -10.12 -22.28 44.67
N ALA A 195 -9.74 -23.30 43.92
CA ALA A 195 -10.28 -24.64 44.06
C ALA A 195 -9.99 -25.09 45.51
N ARG A 196 -11.03 -25.07 46.34
CA ARG A 196 -11.02 -25.64 47.68
C ARG A 196 -10.84 -27.16 47.51
N SER A 197 -9.61 -27.65 47.72
CA SER A 197 -9.35 -29.07 47.91
C SER A 197 -10.08 -29.53 49.18
N ARG A 198 -10.97 -30.49 49.02
CA ARG A 198 -11.61 -31.23 50.12
C ARG A 198 -10.65 -32.23 50.72
#